data_AF-A0A1V2A859-F1
#
_entry.id   AF-A0A1V2A859-F1
#
_cell.length_a   1.000
_cell.length_b   1.000
_cell.length_c   1.000
_cell.angle_alpha   90.00
_cell.angle_beta   90.00
_cell.angle_gamma   90.00
#
_symmetry.space_group_name_H-M   'P 1'
#
loop_
_entity.id
_entity.type
_entity.pdbx_description
1 polymer ?
#
loop_
_entity_poly.entity_id
_entity_poly.type
_entity_poly.pdbx_seq_one_letter_code
_entity_poly.pdbx_strand_id
1 'polypeptide(L)' 'MIGLMITFIIFSIFILYHINRMTNLLCIQKEIPEERHAKIFRTVNILIVILLSTSYIEILYV' A
#
# COMPACT_ATOMS: atom_id res chain seq x y z
N MET A 1 18.50 8.50 -12.58
CA MET A 1 17.17 8.12 -13.11
C MET A 1 16.87 6.64 -12.88
N ILE A 2 17.54 5.68 -13.55
CA ILE A 2 17.28 4.22 -13.36
C ILE A 2 17.43 3.76 -11.90
N GLY A 3 18.48 4.18 -11.19
CA GLY A 3 18.66 3.81 -9.78
C GLY A 3 17.54 4.29 -8.86
N LEU A 4 16.95 5.46 -9.16
CA LEU A 4 15.86 6.04 -8.37
C LEU A 4 14.54 5.27 -8.59
N MET A 5 14.33 4.78 -9.81
CA MET A 5 13.20 3.90 -10.16
C MET A 5 13.29 2.55 -9.43
N ILE A 6 14.48 1.94 -9.40
CA ILE A 6 14.70 0.67 -8.70
C ILE A 6 14.46 0.84 -7.20
N THR A 7 15.02 1.90 -6.59
CA THR A 7 14.80 2.21 -5.18
C THR A 7 13.31 2.45 -4.89
N PHE A 8 12.61 3.17 -5.77
CA PHE A 8 11.18 3.41 -5.62
C PHE A 8 10.34 2.12 -5.71
N ILE A 9 10.68 1.19 -6.62
CA ILE A 9 9.99 -0.10 -6.73
C ILE A 9 10.17 -0.92 -5.44
N ILE A 10 11.40 -1.02 -4.94
CA ILE A 10 11.69 -1.73 -3.67
C ILE A 10 10.92 -1.09 -2.52
N PHE A 11 10.93 0.24 -2.45
CA PHE A 11 10.20 1.00 -1.43
C PHE A 11 8.68 0.82 -1.55
N SER A 12 8.14 0.75 -2.76
CA SER A 12 6.72 0.52 -3.02
C SER A 12 6.27 -0.85 -2.53
N ILE A 13 7.07 -1.90 -2.79
CA ILE A 13 6.81 -3.25 -2.28
C ILE A 13 6.84 -3.25 -0.74
N PHE A 14 7.82 -2.55 -0.16
CA PHE A 14 7.94 -2.41 1.29
C PHE A 14 6.70 -1.74 1.90
N ILE A 15 6.23 -0.63 1.32
CA ILE A 15 4.99 0.05 1.76
C ILE A 15 3.78 -0.89 1.64
N LEU A 16 3.60 -1.56 0.50
CA LEU A 16 2.49 -2.49 0.29
C LEU A 16 2.45 -3.60 1.35
N TYR A 17 3.62 -4.17 1.67
CA TYR A 17 3.74 -5.19 2.72
C TYR A 17 3.37 -4.62 4.10
N HIS A 18 3.97 -3.49 4.48
CA HIS A 18 3.77 -2.90 5.80
C HIS A 18 2.33 -2.45 6.03
N ILE A 19 1.70 -1.85 5.01
CA ILE A 19 0.31 -1.41 5.12
C ILE A 19 -0.64 -2.60 5.25
N ASN A 20 -0.49 -3.64 4.43
CA ASN A 20 -1.33 -4.85 4.57
C ASN A 20 -1.16 -5.51 5.95
N ARG A 21 0.06 -5.56 6.48
CA ARG A 21 0.33 -6.05 7.83
C ARG A 21 -0.34 -5.20 8.90
N MET A 22 -0.27 -3.87 8.79
CA MET A 22 -0.95 -2.95 9.72
C MET A 22 -2.47 -3.07 9.63
N THR A 23 -3.03 -3.23 8.43
CA THR A 23 -4.46 -3.47 8.24
C THR A 23 -4.89 -4.79 8.87
N ASN A 24 -4.08 -5.84 8.75
CA ASN A 24 -4.35 -7.11 9.44
C ASN A 24 -4.37 -6.93 10.96
N LEU A 25 -3.35 -6.27 11.51
CA LEU A 25 -3.27 -5.97 12.94
C LEU A 25 -4.47 -5.14 13.40
N LEU A 26 -4.92 -4.17 12.60
CA LEU A 26 -6.11 -3.37 12.89
C LEU A 26 -7.37 -4.25 12.96
N CYS A 27 -7.56 -5.14 11.99
CA CYS A 27 -8.70 -6.06 11.96
C CYS A 27 -8.73 -6.98 13.19
N ILE A 28 -7.57 -7.50 13.60
CA ILE A 28 -7.42 -8.36 14.78
C ILE A 28 -7.66 -7.56 16.07
N GLN A 29 -6.99 -6.41 16.24
CA GLN A 29 -7.09 -5.60 17.46
C GLN A 29 -8.48 -5.00 17.70
N LYS A 30 -9.25 -4.78 16.63
CA LYS A 30 -10.61 -4.22 16.69
C LYS A 30 -11.69 -5.29 16.58
N GLU A 31 -11.33 -6.58 16.59
CA GLU A 31 -12.24 -7.72 16.45
C GLU A 31 -13.26 -7.52 15.32
N ILE A 32 -12.77 -7.01 14.18
CA ILE A 32 -13.64 -6.75 13.04
C ILE A 32 -14.18 -8.09 12.54
N PRO A 33 -15.47 -8.21 12.17
CA PRO A 33 -16.00 -9.45 11.62
C PRO A 33 -15.34 -9.79 10.28
N GLU A 34 -14.98 -11.07 10.07
CA GLU A 34 -14.17 -11.53 8.92
C GLU A 34 -14.77 -11.16 7.55
N GLU A 35 -16.10 -11.15 7.45
CA GLU A 35 -16.84 -10.71 6.27
C GLU A 35 -16.50 -9.27 5.83
N ARG A 36 -16.10 -8.40 6.78
CA ARG A 36 -15.69 -7.02 6.49
C ARG A 36 -14.21 -6.89 6.18
N HIS A 37 -13.37 -7.87 6.54
CA HIS A 37 -11.92 -7.80 6.32
C HIS A 37 -11.61 -7.61 4.84
N ALA A 38 -12.22 -8.43 3.98
CA ALA A 38 -12.02 -8.34 2.53
C ALA A 38 -12.30 -6.92 1.98
N LYS A 39 -13.36 -6.26 2.46
CA LYS A 39 -13.71 -4.89 2.05
C LYS A 39 -12.67 -3.88 2.52
N ILE A 40 -12.17 -4.01 3.75
CA ILE A 40 -11.15 -3.11 4.32
C ILE A 40 -9.84 -3.27 3.56
N PHE A 41 -9.33 -4.49 3.43
CA PHE A 41 -8.10 -4.77 2.69
C PHE A 41 -8.18 -4.28 1.24
N ARG A 42 -9.32 -4.50 0.56
CA ARG A 42 -9.54 -4.00 -0.80
C ARG A 42 -9.47 -2.47 -0.85
N THR A 43 -10.14 -1.79 0.08
CA THR A 43 -10.15 -0.32 0.14
C THR A 43 -8.75 0.23 0.36
N VAL A 44 -8.03 -0.30 1.35
CA VAL A 44 -6.67 0.12 1.68
C VAL A 44 -5.72 -0.14 0.51
N ASN A 45 -5.79 -1.32 -0.12
CA ASN A 45 -4.93 -1.64 -1.26
C ASN A 45 -5.19 -0.72 -2.46
N ILE A 46 -6.45 -0.38 -2.76
CA ILE A 46 -6.78 0.59 -3.82
C ILE A 46 -6.16 1.96 -3.50
N LEU A 47 -6.31 2.45 -2.26
CA LEU A 47 -5.75 3.75 -1.85
C LEU A 47 -4.22 3.78 -1.92
N ILE A 48 -3.54 2.70 -1.50
CA ILE A 48 -2.08 2.59 -1.60
C ILE A 48 -1.61 2.52 -3.04
N VAL A 49 -2.29 1.77 -3.91
CA VAL A 49 -1.94 1.72 -5.33
C VAL A 49 -2.11 3.09 -5.98
N ILE A 50 -3.17 3.83 -5.66
CA ILE A 50 -3.36 5.21 -6.14
C ILE A 50 -2.21 6.08 -5.67
N LEU A 51 -1.90 6.08 -4.37
CA LEU A 51 -0.80 6.86 -3.78
C LEU A 51 0.54 6.57 -4.49
N LEU A 52 0.93 5.29 -4.57
CA LEU A 52 2.17 4.87 -5.19
C LEU A 52 2.22 5.21 -6.68
N SER A 53 1.10 5.09 -7.39
CA SER A 53 1.02 5.46 -8.81
C SER A 53 1.18 6.97 -9.00
N THR A 54 0.54 7.78 -8.16
CA THR A 54 0.69 9.25 -8.23
C THR A 54 2.10 9.70 -7.90
N SER A 55 2.73 9.10 -6.88
CA SER A 55 4.13 9.41 -6.54
C SER A 55 5.11 8.94 -7.62
N TYR A 56 4.83 7.82 -8.29
CA TYR A 56 5.64 7.36 -9.42
C TYR A 56 5.57 8.33 -10.60
N ILE A 57 4.38 8.82 -10.92
CA ILE A 57 4.17 9.85 -11.95
C ILE A 57 4.97 11.10 -11.59
N GLU A 58 4.86 11.59 -10.35
CA GLU A 58 5.63 12.75 -9.89
C GLU A 58 7.14 12.55 -10.12
N ILE A 59 7.68 11.39 -9.74
CA ILE A 59 9.11 11.05 -9.95
C ILE A 59 9.51 11.02 -11.44
N LEU A 60 8.60 10.66 -12.35
CA LEU A 60 8.89 10.63 -13.78
C LEU A 60 8.95 12.03 -14.42
N TYR A 61 8.19 12.98 -13.88
CA TYR A 61 8.04 14.32 -14.44
C TYR A 61 8.83 15.40 -13.68
N VAL A 62 9.43 15.04 -12.54
CA VAL A 62 10.47 15.81 -11.83
C VAL A 62 11.83 15.57 -12.46
#